data_AF-A0A7W0K0C1-F1
#
_entry.id   AF-A0A7W0K0C1-F1
#
_cell.length_a   1.000
_cell.length_b   1.000
_cell.length_c   1.000
_cell.angle_alpha   90.00
_cell.angle_beta   90.00
_cell.angle_gamma   90.00
#
_symmetry.space_group_name_H-M   'P 1'
#
loop_
_entity.id
_entity.type
_entity.pdbx_description
1 polymer ?
#
loop_
_entity_poly.entity_id
_entity_poly.type
_entity_poly.pdbx_seq_one_letter_code
_entity_poly.pdbx_strand_id
1 'polypeptide(L)'
;MIVNVATVTVTIDGTGQLSHLGKITFHADQTFLTFTGGSFIFTGTETLVAANGDKLFATATTTVTDTSATTSEATSVLTITGGTGRFADASGTITRHERGVLVSIVGSTRSNTITSTWEGQISY
;
A
#
# COMPACT_ATOMS: atom_id res chain seq x y z
N MET A 1 4.41 -6.62 5.84
CA MET A 1 3.72 -5.50 6.52
C MET A 1 3.89 -5.64 8.02
N ILE A 2 4.17 -4.52 8.68
CA ILE A 2 4.23 -4.39 10.14
C ILE A 2 3.15 -3.38 10.56
N VAL A 3 2.32 -3.75 11.54
CA VAL A 3 1.34 -2.86 12.15
C VAL A 3 1.74 -2.63 13.61
N ASN A 4 1.88 -1.36 13.99
CA ASN A 4 2.00 -0.97 15.39
C ASN A 4 0.61 -0.61 15.92
N VAL A 5 0.06 -1.46 16.77
CA VAL A 5 -1.31 -1.31 17.30
C VAL A 5 -1.39 -0.17 18.33
N ALA A 6 -0.29 0.22 18.96
CA ALA A 6 -0.27 1.30 19.95
C ALA A 6 -0.31 2.69 19.31
N THR A 7 0.41 2.86 18.20
CA THR A 7 0.44 4.13 17.43
C THR A 7 -0.52 4.14 16.25
N VAL A 8 -1.17 3.00 15.98
CA VAL A 8 -2.07 2.76 14.85
C VAL A 8 -1.44 3.15 13.51
N THR A 9 -0.15 2.83 13.38
CA THR A 9 0.66 3.07 12.17
C THR A 9 0.99 1.75 11.49
N VAL A 10 1.14 1.82 10.17
CA VAL A 10 1.41 0.67 9.31
C VAL A 10 2.59 1.02 8.42
N THR A 11 3.58 0.13 8.37
CA THR A 11 4.69 0.21 7.42
C THR A 11 4.71 -1.03 6.55
N ILE A 12 4.84 -0.83 5.24
CA ILE A 12 4.81 -1.89 4.24
C ILE A 12 6.01 -1.72 3.33
N ASP A 13 6.90 -2.70 3.35
CA ASP A 13 7.91 -2.90 2.31
C ASP A 13 7.51 -4.09 1.45
N GLY A 14 7.69 -3.94 0.14
CA GLY A 14 7.37 -5.01 -0.79
C GLY A 14 8.04 -4.86 -2.15
N THR A 15 7.82 -5.87 -2.98
CA THR A 15 8.27 -5.92 -4.36
C THR A 15 7.11 -6.34 -5.25
N GLY A 16 7.11 -5.89 -6.50
CA GLY A 16 6.06 -6.24 -7.45
C GLY A 16 6.56 -6.23 -8.89
N GLN A 17 5.68 -6.66 -9.79
CA GLN A 17 5.88 -6.58 -11.24
C GLN A 17 4.66 -5.87 -11.84
N LEU A 18 4.86 -4.67 -12.39
CA LEU A 18 3.82 -3.90 -13.05
C LEU A 18 4.07 -3.87 -14.57
N SER A 19 3.01 -3.93 -15.37
CA SER A 19 3.11 -4.06 -16.83
C SER A 19 3.97 -2.96 -17.49
N HIS A 20 3.86 -1.72 -17.03
CA HIS A 20 4.55 -0.57 -17.65
C HIS A 20 5.84 -0.15 -16.92
N LEU A 21 5.96 -0.47 -15.64
CA LEU A 21 7.12 -0.09 -14.82
C LEU A 21 8.13 -1.23 -14.66
N GLY A 22 7.71 -2.45 -15.01
CA GLY A 22 8.50 -3.66 -14.80
C GLY A 22 8.58 -4.02 -13.32
N LYS A 23 9.74 -4.53 -12.90
CA LYS A 23 10.02 -4.86 -11.50
C LYS A 23 10.10 -3.59 -10.67
N ILE A 24 9.41 -3.58 -9.54
CA ILE A 24 9.41 -2.47 -8.58
C ILE A 24 9.77 -2.96 -7.18
N THR A 25 10.31 -2.04 -6.38
CA THR A 25 10.19 -2.09 -4.91
C THR A 25 9.27 -0.97 -4.47
N PHE A 26 8.56 -1.15 -3.36
CA PHE A 26 7.72 -0.10 -2.81
C PHE A 26 7.83 -0.04 -1.29
N HIS A 27 7.63 1.17 -0.77
CA HIS A 27 7.57 1.47 0.64
C HIS A 27 6.36 2.35 0.90
N ALA A 28 5.51 1.95 1.85
CA ALA A 28 4.33 2.70 2.26
C ALA A 28 4.31 2.89 3.77
N ASP A 29 4.01 4.12 4.18
CA ASP A 29 3.70 4.46 5.57
C ASP A 29 2.26 4.98 5.63
N GLN A 30 1.46 4.35 6.47
CA GLN A 30 0.06 4.69 6.66
C GLN A 30 -0.28 4.87 8.13
N THR A 31 -1.31 5.66 8.37
CA THR A 31 -1.85 5.96 9.68
C THR A 31 -3.35 5.72 9.67
N PHE A 32 -3.87 5.21 10.77
CA PHE A 32 -5.31 5.04 10.92
C PHE A 32 -6.02 6.39 10.89
N LEU A 33 -7.05 6.46 10.05
CA LEU A 33 -7.90 7.62 9.92
C LEU A 33 -9.19 7.44 10.72
N THR A 34 -9.93 6.37 10.46
CA THR A 34 -11.24 6.14 11.09
C THR A 34 -11.72 4.70 10.92
N PHE A 35 -12.78 4.33 11.65
CA PHE A 35 -13.51 3.08 11.49
C PHE A 35 -14.94 3.39 11.07
N THR A 36 -15.34 2.87 9.90
CA THR A 36 -16.65 3.15 9.30
C THR A 36 -17.23 1.87 8.70
N GLY A 37 -18.48 1.54 9.04
CA GLY A 37 -19.21 0.46 8.38
C GLY A 37 -18.59 -0.94 8.53
N GLY A 38 -17.82 -1.19 9.61
CA GLY A 38 -17.13 -2.47 9.81
C GLY A 38 -15.72 -2.53 9.21
N SER A 39 -15.24 -1.44 8.60
CA SER A 39 -13.93 -1.37 7.95
C SER A 39 -13.03 -0.32 8.61
N PHE A 40 -11.75 -0.62 8.68
CA PHE A 40 -10.71 0.32 9.09
C PHE A 40 -10.24 1.11 7.87
N ILE A 41 -10.12 2.42 8.01
CA ILE A 41 -9.63 3.31 6.95
C ILE A 41 -8.28 3.86 7.38
N PHE A 42 -7.29 3.74 6.50
CA PHE A 42 -5.93 4.25 6.66
C PHE A 42 -5.61 5.24 5.54
N THR A 43 -4.78 6.23 5.87
CA THR A 43 -4.23 7.16 4.88
C THR A 43 -2.74 7.30 5.05
N GLY A 44 -2.03 7.56 3.96
CA GLY A 44 -0.59 7.67 4.00
C GLY A 44 0.05 7.99 2.66
N THR A 45 1.34 7.72 2.58
CA THR A 45 2.15 7.93 1.38
C THR A 45 2.82 6.64 0.96
N GLU A 46 3.01 6.48 -0.33
CA GLU A 46 3.70 5.34 -0.90
C GLU A 46 4.71 5.80 -1.95
N THR A 47 5.91 5.21 -1.90
CA THR A 47 6.97 5.42 -2.87
C THR A 47 7.21 4.12 -3.61
N LEU A 48 7.10 4.15 -4.93
CA LEU A 48 7.48 3.05 -5.81
C LEU A 48 8.82 3.39 -6.46
N VAL A 49 9.72 2.42 -6.53
CA VAL A 49 11.02 2.54 -7.19
C VAL A 49 11.05 1.55 -8.36
N ALA A 50 11.18 2.08 -9.57
CA ALA A 50 11.32 1.28 -10.78
C ALA A 50 12.72 0.67 -10.89
N ALA A 51 12.89 -0.32 -11.78
CA ALA A 51 14.16 -1.01 -11.97
C ALA A 51 15.34 -0.10 -12.36
N ASN A 52 15.08 1.05 -12.97
CA ASN A 52 16.09 2.04 -13.33
C ASN A 52 16.39 3.05 -12.20
N GLY A 53 15.78 2.89 -11.02
CA GLY A 53 15.95 3.78 -9.87
C GLY A 53 15.03 5.00 -9.86
N ASP A 54 14.27 5.25 -10.93
CA ASP A 54 13.27 6.33 -10.95
C ASP A 54 12.16 6.03 -9.95
N LYS A 55 11.61 7.08 -9.34
CA LYS A 55 10.59 6.98 -8.30
C LYS A 55 9.25 7.50 -8.79
N LEU A 56 8.18 6.93 -8.24
CA LEU A 56 6.84 7.48 -8.25
C LEU A 56 6.40 7.71 -6.81
N PHE A 57 5.73 8.84 -6.59
CA PHE A 57 5.18 9.23 -5.31
C PHE A 57 3.66 9.19 -5.37
N ALA A 58 3.05 8.64 -4.33
CA ALA A 58 1.61 8.54 -4.24
C ALA A 58 1.10 8.87 -2.83
N THR A 59 -0.11 9.41 -2.76
CA THR A 59 -0.93 9.35 -1.54
C THR A 59 -1.82 8.11 -1.61
N ALA A 60 -2.02 7.43 -0.49
CA ALA A 60 -2.82 6.22 -0.42
C ALA A 60 -3.99 6.38 0.55
N THR A 61 -5.17 5.90 0.15
CA THR A 61 -6.30 5.62 1.04
C THR A 61 -6.61 4.14 0.99
N THR A 62 -6.57 3.47 2.13
CA THR A 62 -6.76 2.01 2.22
C THR A 62 -7.93 1.70 3.12
N THR A 63 -8.88 0.91 2.61
CA THR A 63 -9.99 0.36 3.37
C THR A 63 -9.72 -1.10 3.64
N VAL A 64 -9.68 -1.51 4.91
CA VAL A 64 -9.40 -2.88 5.36
C VAL A 64 -10.63 -3.45 6.05
N THR A 65 -11.01 -4.66 5.69
CA THR A 65 -12.06 -5.44 6.35
C THR A 65 -11.47 -6.77 6.78
N ASP A 66 -11.52 -7.07 8.08
CA ASP A 66 -11.17 -8.40 8.58
C ASP A 66 -12.26 -9.40 8.15
N THR A 67 -11.87 -10.46 7.46
CA THR A 67 -12.77 -11.53 6.99
C THR A 67 -12.80 -12.73 7.94
N SER A 68 -11.82 -12.83 8.82
CA SER A 68 -11.77 -13.77 9.94
C SER A 68 -10.81 -13.27 11.02
N ALA A 69 -10.59 -14.05 12.07
CA ALA A 69 -9.59 -13.73 13.09
C ALA A 69 -8.15 -13.66 12.56
N THR A 70 -7.86 -14.25 11.38
CA THR A 70 -6.49 -14.34 10.83
C THR A 70 -6.38 -13.85 9.39
N THR A 71 -7.48 -13.42 8.76
CA THR A 71 -7.49 -12.97 7.37
C THR A 71 -8.20 -11.63 7.22
N SER A 72 -7.71 -10.82 6.29
CA SER A 72 -8.29 -9.52 5.95
C SER A 72 -8.26 -9.31 4.44
N GLU A 73 -9.21 -8.54 3.93
CA GLU A 73 -9.19 -8.02 2.57
C GLU A 73 -9.02 -6.49 2.64
N ALA A 74 -8.28 -5.91 1.72
CA ALA A 74 -8.14 -4.48 1.62
C ALA A 74 -8.23 -3.98 0.18
N THR A 75 -8.74 -2.76 0.04
CA THR A 75 -8.68 -2.00 -1.20
C THR A 75 -7.96 -0.69 -0.94
N SER A 76 -6.84 -0.49 -1.63
CA SER A 76 -6.01 0.70 -1.56
C SER A 76 -6.14 1.50 -2.84
N VAL A 77 -6.49 2.78 -2.74
CA VAL A 77 -6.48 3.73 -3.86
C VAL A 77 -5.26 4.62 -3.71
N LEU A 78 -4.32 4.47 -4.62
CA LEU A 78 -3.10 5.25 -4.73
C LEU A 78 -3.30 6.34 -5.77
N THR A 79 -3.17 7.60 -5.38
CA THR A 79 -3.14 8.75 -6.29
C THR A 79 -1.70 9.15 -6.51
N ILE A 80 -1.22 9.02 -7.75
CA ILE A 80 0.15 9.40 -8.14
C ILE A 80 0.22 10.93 -8.18
N THR A 81 1.17 11.49 -7.44
CA THR A 81 1.34 12.94 -7.26
C THR A 81 2.62 13.48 -7.91
N GLY A 82 3.43 12.61 -8.51
CA GLY A 82 4.67 12.98 -9.19
C GLY A 82 5.69 11.84 -9.16
N GLY A 83 6.91 12.16 -9.56
CA GLY A 83 8.01 11.20 -9.57
C GLY A 83 9.35 11.84 -9.85
N THR A 84 10.30 11.05 -10.33
CA THR A 84 11.63 11.50 -10.74
C THR A 84 11.98 10.98 -12.13
N GLY A 85 12.99 11.56 -12.77
CA GLY A 85 13.48 11.08 -14.07
C GLY A 85 12.38 11.14 -15.12
N ARG A 86 12.08 10.00 -15.77
CA ARG A 86 11.00 9.95 -16.77
C ARG A 86 9.60 10.18 -16.18
N PHE A 87 9.46 10.09 -14.85
CA PHE A 87 8.18 10.21 -14.14
C PHE A 87 8.02 11.56 -13.44
N ALA A 88 8.84 12.58 -13.75
CA ALA A 88 8.83 13.86 -13.05
C ALA A 88 7.43 14.49 -12.97
N ASP A 89 6.66 14.41 -14.06
CA ASP A 89 5.31 14.96 -14.17
C ASP A 89 4.22 13.86 -14.06
N ALA A 90 4.56 12.74 -13.41
CA ALA A 90 3.65 11.60 -13.34
C ALA A 90 2.39 11.91 -12.54
N SER A 91 1.24 11.50 -13.07
CA SER A 91 -0.05 11.57 -12.39
C SER A 91 -0.91 10.36 -12.76
N GLY A 92 -1.95 10.11 -11.96
CA GLY A 92 -2.88 9.02 -12.22
C GLY A 92 -3.35 8.34 -10.94
N THR A 93 -4.00 7.19 -11.13
CA THR A 93 -4.60 6.43 -10.03
C THR A 93 -4.34 4.96 -10.22
N ILE A 94 -3.95 4.28 -9.14
CA ILE A 94 -3.84 2.83 -9.06
C ILE A 94 -4.76 2.33 -7.95
N THR A 95 -5.60 1.36 -8.27
CA THR A 95 -6.36 0.58 -7.31
C THR A 95 -5.63 -0.73 -7.07
N ARG A 96 -5.42 -1.05 -5.80
CA ARG A 96 -4.78 -2.27 -5.34
C ARG A 96 -5.76 -3.06 -4.49
N HIS A 97 -5.98 -4.31 -4.86
CA HIS A 97 -6.75 -5.27 -4.06
C HIS A 97 -5.79 -6.21 -3.34
N GLU A 98 -6.02 -6.40 -2.05
CA GLU A 98 -5.05 -7.03 -1.16
C GLU A 98 -5.72 -8.08 -0.29
N ARG A 99 -5.02 -9.19 -0.12
CA ARG A 99 -5.36 -10.21 0.86
C ARG A 99 -4.26 -10.32 1.88
N GLY A 100 -4.60 -10.05 3.14
CA GLY A 100 -3.73 -10.17 4.30
C GLY A 100 -3.94 -11.49 5.03
N VAL A 101 -2.84 -12.15 5.41
CA VAL A 101 -2.84 -13.31 6.31
C VAL A 101 -1.95 -13.02 7.50
N LEU A 102 -2.51 -13.14 8.71
CA LEU A 102 -1.78 -12.97 9.95
C LEU A 102 -0.71 -14.06 10.09
N VAL A 103 0.52 -13.63 10.36
CA VAL A 103 1.67 -14.52 10.58
C VAL A 103 2.01 -14.62 12.06
N SER A 104 2.10 -13.47 12.75
CA SER A 104 2.44 -13.44 14.17
C SER A 104 1.99 -12.16 14.85
N ILE A 105 1.87 -12.24 16.18
CA ILE A 105 1.66 -11.10 17.07
C ILE A 105 2.73 -11.18 18.17
N VAL A 106 3.53 -10.12 18.31
CA VAL A 106 4.56 -10.00 19.34
C VAL A 106 4.39 -8.64 20.02
N GLY A 107 3.92 -8.64 21.27
CA GLY A 107 3.55 -7.40 21.97
C GLY A 107 2.46 -6.64 21.21
N SER A 108 2.70 -5.38 20.91
CA SER A 108 1.82 -4.52 20.10
C SER A 108 2.07 -4.59 18.60
N THR A 109 2.96 -5.49 18.14
CA THR A 109 3.34 -5.61 16.74
C THR A 109 2.62 -6.78 16.10
N ARG A 110 1.86 -6.51 15.03
CA ARG A 110 1.21 -7.53 14.20
C ARG A 110 1.92 -7.62 12.85
N SER A 111 2.30 -8.83 12.47
CA SER A 111 2.94 -9.13 11.18
C SER A 111 1.98 -9.88 10.27
N ASN A 112 1.86 -9.43 9.02
CA ASN A 112 1.02 -10.06 8.02
C ASN A 112 1.75 -10.25 6.70
N THR A 113 1.46 -11.36 6.02
CA THR A 113 1.79 -11.57 4.61
C THR A 113 0.67 -10.97 3.76
N ILE A 114 1.03 -10.21 2.73
CA ILE A 114 0.07 -9.59 1.82
C ILE A 114 0.33 -10.09 0.39
N THR A 115 -0.72 -10.55 -0.27
CA THR A 115 -0.74 -10.74 -1.73
C THR A 115 -1.64 -9.67 -2.33
N SER A 116 -1.25 -9.08 -3.46
CA SER A 116 -2.03 -7.99 -4.05
C SER A 116 -2.03 -8.00 -5.57
N THR A 117 -3.13 -7.50 -6.16
CA THR A 117 -3.28 -7.20 -7.58
C THR A 117 -3.47 -5.69 -7.75
N TRP A 118 -2.88 -5.14 -8.81
CA TRP A 118 -2.78 -3.69 -9.02
C TRP A 118 -3.28 -3.36 -10.41
N GLU A 119 -4.22 -2.42 -10.49
CA GLU A 119 -4.84 -1.99 -11.74
C GLU A 119 -4.97 -0.47 -11.73
N GLY A 120 -4.71 0.18 -12.85
CA GLY A 120 -4.74 1.63 -12.89
C GLY A 120 -4.07 2.20 -14.13
N GLN A 121 -3.96 3.52 -14.15
CA GLN A 121 -3.33 4.28 -15.22
C GLN A 121 -2.41 5.33 -14.62
N ILE A 122 -1.26 5.52 -15.26
CA ILE A 122 -0.29 6.56 -14.95
C ILE A 122 0.05 7.27 -16.26
N SER A 123 0.10 8.59 -16.23
CA SER A 123 0.53 9.44 -17.35
C SER A 123 1.76 10.23 -16.93
N TYR A 124 2.76 10.34 -17.81
CA TYR A 124 4.03 11.04 -17.62
C TYR A 124 4.71 11.30 -18.98
#